data_AF-A0A2C9LAL4-F1
#
_entry.id   AF-A0A2C9LAL4-F1
#
_cell.length_a   1.000
_cell.length_b   1.000
_cell.length_c   1.000
_cell.angle_alpha   90.00
_cell.angle_beta   90.00
_cell.angle_gamma   90.00
#
_symmetry.space_group_name_H-M   'P 1'
#
loop_
_entity.id
_entity.type
_entity.pdbx_description
1 polymer ?
#
loop_
_entity_poly.entity_id
_entity_poly.type
_entity_poly.pdbx_seq_one_letter_code
_entity_poly.pdbx_strand_id
1 'polypeptide(L)'
;NGAEYKRAVAFTLAYNYGFTRVMSSYYFTDNSAGPPRNADMSAKDVTIKADGTCDNGWVCEHRWKSIGNMAMFRNAVAGTSVDNFKYENGVLSFNRGNKGFFAMGSNPFSISVNT
;
A
#
# COMPACT_ATOMS: atom_id res chain seq x y z
N ASN A 1 1.20 11.56 7.73
CA ASN A 1 1.70 10.47 8.61
C ASN A 1 1.80 9.15 7.81
N GLY A 2 2.69 8.21 8.13
CA GLY A 2 2.86 6.96 7.36
C GLY A 2 1.63 6.04 7.35
N ALA A 3 0.77 6.14 8.38
CA ALA A 3 -0.50 5.42 8.43
C ALA A 3 -1.50 5.90 7.37
N GLU A 4 -1.54 7.20 7.09
CA GLU A 4 -2.45 7.79 6.09
C GLU A 4 -2.03 7.40 4.68
N TYR A 5 -0.73 7.39 4.40
CA TYR A 5 -0.20 6.92 3.12
C TYR A 5 -0.60 5.47 2.85
N LYS A 6 -0.46 4.59 3.85
CA LYS A 6 -0.88 3.18 3.73
C LYS A 6 -2.37 3.05 3.42
N ARG A 7 -3.23 3.84 4.07
CA ARG A 7 -4.68 3.85 3.81
C ARG A 7 -5.00 4.34 2.40
N ALA A 8 -4.38 5.43 1.97
CA ALA A 8 -4.59 5.99 0.63
C ALA A 8 -4.17 5.00 -0.46
N VAL A 9 -2.97 4.40 -0.34
CA VAL A 9 -2.48 3.39 -1.28
C VAL A 9 -3.35 2.14 -1.26
N ALA A 10 -3.80 1.69 -0.09
CA ALA A 10 -4.72 0.56 0.03
C ALA A 10 -6.03 0.82 -0.71
N PHE A 11 -6.64 2.00 -0.55
CA PHE A 11 -7.84 2.38 -1.29
C PHE A 11 -7.59 2.42 -2.80
N THR A 12 -6.49 3.04 -3.24
CA THR A 12 -6.11 3.09 -4.67
C THR A 12 -5.95 1.69 -5.28
N LEU A 13 -5.35 0.75 -4.54
CA LEU A 13 -5.18 -0.63 -5.00
C LEU A 13 -6.49 -1.41 -5.01
N ALA A 14 -7.36 -1.18 -4.02
CA ALA A 14 -8.66 -1.85 -3.90
C ALA A 14 -9.67 -1.38 -4.95
N TYR A 15 -9.65 -0.09 -5.32
CA TYR A 15 -10.63 0.51 -6.23
C TYR A 15 -10.34 0.17 -7.70
N ASN A 16 -11.36 0.03 -8.54
CA ASN A 16 -11.22 -0.47 -9.92
C ASN A 16 -10.88 0.63 -10.96
N TYR A 17 -10.29 1.75 -10.53
CA TYR A 17 -9.99 2.87 -11.43
C TYR A 17 -8.52 2.87 -11.87
N GLY A 18 -8.33 2.95 -13.20
CA GLY A 18 -7.03 3.18 -13.84
C GLY A 18 -5.98 2.07 -13.63
N PHE A 19 -4.78 2.35 -14.11
CA PHE A 19 -3.59 1.53 -13.87
C PHE A 19 -2.84 2.07 -12.65
N THR A 20 -2.69 1.26 -11.61
CA THR A 20 -2.11 1.69 -10.33
C THR A 20 -0.59 1.51 -10.33
N ARG A 21 0.13 2.58 -10.01
CA ARG A 21 1.57 2.55 -9.77
C ARG A 21 1.85 2.81 -8.29
N VAL A 22 2.58 1.89 -7.65
CA VAL A 22 3.06 2.04 -6.28
C VAL A 22 4.44 2.67 -6.32
N MET A 23 4.66 3.73 -5.53
CA MET A 23 5.97 4.37 -5.40
C MET A 23 6.85 3.58 -4.44
N SER A 24 8.16 3.57 -4.72
CA SER A 24 9.18 3.01 -3.83
C SER A 24 10.32 3.99 -3.73
N SER A 25 10.57 4.51 -2.53
CA SER A 25 11.39 5.68 -2.29
C SER A 25 12.66 5.35 -1.50
N TYR A 26 13.51 6.37 -1.36
CA TYR A 26 14.64 6.39 -0.44
C TYR A 26 14.49 7.58 0.53
N TYR A 27 15.13 7.48 1.69
CA TYR A 27 15.20 8.57 2.66
C TYR A 27 16.21 9.63 2.21
N PHE A 28 15.77 10.89 2.24
CA PHE A 28 16.62 12.05 1.95
C PHE A 28 16.36 13.15 2.98
N THR A 29 17.39 13.97 3.24
CA THR A 29 17.31 15.13 4.13
C THR A 29 17.29 16.46 3.38
N ASP A 30 17.67 16.46 2.10
CA ASP A 30 17.70 17.62 1.22
C ASP A 30 16.92 17.32 -0.07
N ASN A 31 16.18 18.31 -0.60
CA ASN A 31 15.35 18.14 -1.80
C ASN A 31 16.15 17.84 -3.07
N SER A 32 17.46 18.12 -3.06
CA SER A 32 18.39 17.86 -4.16
C SER A 32 19.25 16.62 -3.92
N ALA A 33 19.03 15.90 -2.81
CA ALA A 33 19.79 14.70 -2.50
C ALA A 33 19.40 13.54 -3.44
N GLY A 34 20.42 13.03 -4.13
CA GLY A 34 20.31 11.80 -4.91
C GLY A 34 20.12 10.56 -4.02
N PRO A 35 20.09 9.36 -4.63
CA PRO A 35 19.88 8.11 -3.90
C PRO A 35 21.00 7.85 -2.88
N PRO A 36 20.75 6.96 -1.90
CA PRO A 36 21.78 6.53 -0.96
C PRO A 36 23.00 6.04 -1.71
N ARG A 37 24.18 6.61 -1.39
CA ARG A 37 25.41 6.36 -2.14
C ARG A 37 26.58 5.94 -1.26
N ASN A 38 27.50 5.17 -1.83
CA ASN A 38 28.80 4.85 -1.27
C ASN A 38 29.77 6.03 -1.44
N ALA A 39 30.96 5.94 -0.83
CA ALA A 39 31.98 6.98 -0.90
C ALA A 39 32.50 7.23 -2.32
N ASP A 40 32.41 6.23 -3.20
CA ASP A 40 32.76 6.29 -4.62
C ASP A 40 31.62 6.86 -5.51
N MET A 41 30.55 7.36 -4.90
CA MET A 41 29.34 7.86 -5.56
C MET A 41 28.47 6.80 -6.27
N SER A 42 28.77 5.51 -6.14
CA SER A 42 27.86 4.44 -6.57
C SER A 42 26.62 4.38 -5.66
N ALA A 43 25.48 3.94 -6.19
CA ALA A 43 24.28 3.73 -5.38
C ALA A 43 24.49 2.56 -4.41
N LYS A 44 24.02 2.69 -3.16
CA LYS A 44 24.07 1.62 -2.17
C LYS A 44 23.12 0.49 -2.54
N ASP A 45 23.56 -0.74 -2.32
CA ASP A 45 22.70 -1.91 -2.49
C ASP A 45 21.49 -1.87 -1.56
N VAL A 46 20.39 -2.43 -2.05
CA VAL A 46 19.16 -2.61 -1.27
C VAL A 46 19.30 -3.87 -0.42
N THR A 47 19.59 -3.71 0.86
CA THR A 47 19.63 -4.84 1.80
C THR A 47 18.23 -5.11 2.36
N ILE A 48 17.80 -6.37 2.32
CA ILE A 48 16.50 -6.80 2.88
C ILE A 48 16.72 -7.35 4.29
N LYS A 49 16.00 -6.79 5.26
CA LYS A 49 15.99 -7.26 6.65
C LYS A 49 15.10 -8.49 6.80
N ALA A 50 15.30 -9.23 7.89
CA ALA A 50 14.51 -10.42 8.21
C ALA A 50 13.00 -10.14 8.36
N ASP A 51 12.61 -8.89 8.69
CA ASP A 51 11.21 -8.46 8.79
C ASP A 51 10.58 -8.09 7.43
N GLY A 52 11.36 -8.18 6.34
CA GLY A 52 10.95 -7.83 4.98
C GLY A 52 11.10 -6.36 4.62
N THR A 53 11.55 -5.50 5.55
CA THR A 53 11.86 -4.10 5.28
C THR A 53 13.22 -3.94 4.59
N CYS A 54 13.46 -2.77 4.01
CA CYS A 54 14.75 -2.44 3.40
C CYS A 54 15.65 -1.65 4.35
N ASP A 55 16.95 -1.70 4.08
CA ASP A 55 17.97 -0.92 4.77
C ASP A 55 18.74 0.00 3.80
N ASN A 56 19.86 0.59 4.26
CA ASN A 56 20.74 1.45 3.48
C ASN A 56 20.08 2.73 2.98
N GLY A 57 19.06 3.21 3.70
CA GLY A 57 18.31 4.41 3.33
C GLY A 57 17.20 4.16 2.32
N TRP A 58 16.93 2.92 1.93
CA TRP A 58 15.79 2.56 1.09
C TRP A 58 14.52 2.36 1.92
N VAL A 59 13.41 2.98 1.52
CA VAL A 59 12.11 2.90 2.23
C VAL A 59 11.36 1.61 1.87
N CYS A 60 11.36 1.25 0.58
CA CYS A 60 10.68 0.08 0.03
C CYS A 60 9.20 -0.06 0.44
N GLU A 61 8.40 0.98 0.18
CA GLU A 61 6.97 0.98 0.47
C GLU A 61 6.24 -0.20 -0.19
N HIS A 62 6.71 -0.63 -1.37
CA HIS A 62 6.19 -1.79 -2.08
C HIS A 62 6.31 -3.12 -1.29
N ARG A 63 7.21 -3.21 -0.29
CA ARG A 63 7.40 -4.39 0.57
C ARG A 63 6.60 -4.33 1.86
N TRP A 64 6.00 -3.18 2.19
CA TRP A 64 5.19 -3.08 3.40
C TRP A 64 4.02 -4.05 3.29
N LYS A 65 3.83 -4.92 4.29
CA LYS A 65 2.79 -5.97 4.27
C LYS A 65 1.41 -5.43 3.87
N SER A 66 1.04 -4.24 4.36
CA SER A 66 -0.20 -3.55 3.99
C SER A 66 -0.32 -3.23 2.50
N ILE A 67 0.77 -2.83 1.84
CA ILE A 67 0.76 -2.46 0.43
C ILE A 67 0.94 -3.71 -0.45
N GLY A 68 1.88 -4.58 -0.11
CA GLY A 68 2.11 -5.84 -0.82
C GLY A 68 0.88 -6.75 -0.84
N ASN A 69 0.18 -6.88 0.29
CA ASN A 69 -1.07 -7.66 0.35
C ASN A 69 -2.19 -7.02 -0.48
N MET A 70 -2.25 -5.69 -0.55
CA MET A 70 -3.24 -4.99 -1.37
C MET A 70 -2.93 -5.08 -2.87
N ALA A 71 -1.66 -5.20 -3.25
CA ALA A 71 -1.27 -5.51 -4.62
C ALA A 71 -1.74 -6.93 -5.02
N MET A 72 -1.57 -7.91 -4.12
CA MET A 72 -2.14 -9.26 -4.32
C MET A 72 -3.67 -9.24 -4.37
N PHE A 73 -4.32 -8.48 -3.48
CA PHE A 73 -5.76 -8.28 -3.50
C PHE A 73 -6.23 -7.76 -4.86
N ARG A 74 -5.61 -6.70 -5.37
CA ARG A 74 -5.93 -6.12 -6.69
C ARG A 74 -5.86 -7.16 -7.81
N ASN A 75 -4.83 -8.02 -7.79
CA ASN A 75 -4.68 -9.11 -8.77
C ASN A 75 -5.79 -10.16 -8.62
N ALA A 76 -6.14 -10.55 -7.39
CA ALA A 76 -7.19 -11.53 -7.13
C ALA A 76 -8.57 -11.03 -7.60
N VAL A 77 -8.85 -9.74 -7.41
CA VAL A 77 -10.13 -9.11 -7.81
C VAL A 77 -10.09 -8.47 -9.20
N ALA A 78 -9.08 -8.78 -10.02
CA ALA A 78 -8.97 -8.24 -11.36
C ALA A 78 -10.22 -8.58 -12.21
N GLY A 79 -10.69 -7.60 -12.98
CA GLY A 79 -11.86 -7.73 -13.87
C GLY A 79 -13.23 -7.62 -13.19
N THR A 80 -13.31 -7.44 -11.87
CA THR A 80 -14.61 -7.27 -11.19
C THR A 80 -15.02 -5.80 -11.06
N SER A 81 -16.34 -5.54 -11.05
CA SER A 81 -16.91 -4.24 -10.69
C SER A 81 -16.65 -3.89 -9.22
N VAL A 82 -16.94 -2.63 -8.88
CA VAL A 82 -17.07 -2.18 -7.49
C VAL A 82 -18.56 -2.16 -7.18
N ASP A 83 -18.97 -2.93 -6.19
CA ASP A 83 -20.38 -3.05 -5.79
C ASP A 83 -20.54 -2.71 -4.31
N ASN A 84 -21.77 -2.41 -3.87
CA ASN A 84 -22.09 -2.15 -2.46
C ASN A 84 -21.19 -1.10 -1.78
N PHE A 85 -20.89 -0.02 -2.48
CA PHE A 85 -20.09 1.07 -1.93
C PHE A 85 -20.87 1.80 -0.82
N LYS A 86 -20.32 1.81 0.38
CA LYS A 86 -20.92 2.41 1.58
C LYS A 86 -19.93 3.28 2.33
N TYR A 87 -20.43 4.36 2.90
CA TYR A 87 -19.69 5.20 3.83
C TYR A 87 -20.59 5.55 5.02
N GLU A 88 -20.35 4.91 6.16
CA GLU A 88 -21.17 5.04 7.36
C GLU A 88 -20.25 5.15 8.59
N ASN A 89 -20.53 6.09 9.50
CA ASN A 89 -19.81 6.27 10.76
C ASN A 89 -18.27 6.39 10.64
N GLY A 90 -17.77 6.97 9.55
CA GLY A 90 -16.33 7.11 9.30
C GLY A 90 -15.64 5.84 8.81
N VAL A 91 -16.42 4.84 8.38
CA VAL A 91 -15.96 3.61 7.75
C VAL A 91 -16.43 3.59 6.30
N LEU A 92 -15.48 3.43 5.39
CA LEU A 92 -15.71 3.20 3.98
C LEU A 92 -15.62 1.70 3.69
N SER A 93 -16.58 1.13 2.97
CA SER A 93 -16.51 -0.26 2.52
C SER A 93 -17.10 -0.46 1.14
N PHE A 94 -16.62 -1.47 0.42
CA PHE A 94 -17.16 -1.89 -0.86
C PHE A 94 -16.73 -3.32 -1.22
N ASN A 95 -17.50 -3.93 -2.12
CA ASN A 95 -17.21 -5.24 -2.68
C ASN A 95 -16.49 -5.08 -4.02
N ARG A 96 -15.70 -6.09 -4.36
CA ARG A 96 -15.11 -6.29 -5.68
C ARG A 96 -15.70 -7.55 -6.28
N GLY A 97 -16.89 -7.41 -6.87
CA GLY A 97 -17.71 -8.54 -7.30
C GLY A 97 -17.92 -9.55 -6.16
N ASN A 98 -17.79 -10.83 -6.49
CA ASN A 98 -17.81 -11.94 -5.54
C ASN A 98 -16.41 -12.40 -5.08
N LYS A 99 -15.34 -11.65 -5.43
CA LYS A 99 -13.96 -12.09 -5.19
C LYS A 99 -13.29 -11.44 -3.98
N GLY A 100 -13.74 -10.27 -3.56
CA GLY A 100 -13.10 -9.57 -2.45
C GLY A 100 -13.97 -8.48 -1.83
N PHE A 101 -13.64 -8.15 -0.59
CA PHE A 101 -14.26 -7.09 0.19
C PHE A 101 -13.16 -6.16 0.70
N PHE A 102 -13.40 -4.86 0.63
CA PHE A 102 -12.49 -3.84 1.17
C PHE A 102 -13.23 -2.97 2.16
N ALA A 103 -12.62 -2.70 3.31
CA ALA A 103 -13.11 -1.75 4.28
C ALA A 103 -11.95 -0.99 4.95
N MET A 104 -12.15 0.30 5.19
CA MET A 104 -11.20 1.14 5.92
C MET A 104 -11.94 2.20 6.74
N GLY A 105 -11.37 2.63 7.85
CA GLY A 105 -11.96 3.65 8.71
C GLY A 105 -10.94 4.36 9.57
N SER A 106 -11.31 5.52 10.07
CA SER A 106 -10.52 6.28 11.06
C SER A 106 -10.78 5.80 12.49
N ASN A 107 -11.95 5.22 12.75
CA ASN A 107 -12.38 4.69 14.04
C ASN A 107 -12.16 3.18 14.13
N PRO A 108 -12.08 2.58 15.34
CA PRO A 108 -12.15 1.14 15.50
C PRO A 108 -13.48 0.61 14.94
N PHE A 109 -13.44 -0.41 14.10
CA PHE A 109 -14.62 -1.10 13.60
C PHE A 109 -14.39 -2.61 13.66
N SER A 110 -15.44 -3.35 14.00
CA SER A 110 -15.43 -4.82 14.00
C SER A 110 -16.02 -5.30 12.68
N ILE A 111 -15.26 -6.12 11.94
CA ILE A 111 -15.80 -6.86 10.80
C ILE A 111 -16.23 -8.24 11.30
N SER A 112 -17.50 -8.58 11.14
CA SER A 112 -17.98 -9.96 11.16
C SER A 112 -17.98 -10.50 9.72
N VAL A 113 -17.00 -11.36 9.40
CA VAL A 113 -17.04 -12.14 8.16
C VAL A 113 -17.79 -13.42 8.47
N ASN A 114 -19.06 -13.48 8.11
CA ASN A 114 -19.80 -14.74 8.11
C ASN A 114 -19.35 -15.50 6.86
N THR A 115 -18.50 -16.50 7.05
CA THR A 115 -18.10 -17.48 6.01
C THR A 115 -19.17 -18.54 5.85
#